data_AF-A0A932FMM7-F1
#
_entry.id   AF-A0A932FMM7-F1
#
_cell.length_a   1.000
_cell.length_b   1.000
_cell.length_c   1.000
_cell.angle_alpha   90.00
_cell.angle_beta   90.00
_cell.angle_gamma   90.00
#
_symmetry.space_group_name_H-M   'P 1'
#
loop_
_entity.id
_entity.type
_entity.pdbx_description
1 polymer ?
#
loop_
_entity_poly.entity_id
_entity_poly.type
_entity_poly.pdbx_seq_one_letter_code
_entity_poly.pdbx_strand_id
1 'polypeptide(L)'
;MKRAPMFRTLSIAAGATALVFTAAASGLAQPGAGRAPAGQLAQAARVPGPPPGPTGNTPAAHLLHMREHLKLTDDQVKRLESLHTSQTAALAPQRGAALRVAADMADAMQGEPNIAAARAAMEKGARLRIDQAIARLQAAKDARAVLTADQKAQVDAMRPMMRNARMGGMRGGMMRGGMMRGGMMEGGMMGGRQMAPMGPPQGEFERRR
;
A
#
# COMPACT_ATOMS: atom_id res chain seq x y z
N MET A 1 -59.77 2.77 19.29
CA MET A 1 -59.32 1.42 18.88
C MET A 1 -57.80 1.46 18.69
N LYS A 2 -57.04 0.82 19.59
CA LYS A 2 -55.57 0.80 19.62
C LYS A 2 -55.08 -0.43 18.83
N ARG A 3 -54.17 -0.26 17.85
CA ARG A 3 -53.48 -1.38 17.19
C ARG A 3 -52.02 -1.41 17.68
N ALA A 4 -51.66 -2.51 18.33
CA ALA A 4 -50.30 -2.77 18.81
C ALA A 4 -49.43 -3.36 17.68
N PRO A 5 -48.13 -3.02 17.59
CA PRO A 5 -47.21 -3.66 16.66
C PRO A 5 -46.70 -5.01 17.21
N MET A 6 -46.89 -6.08 16.42
CA MET A 6 -46.24 -7.38 16.61
C MET A 6 -44.77 -7.29 16.21
N PHE A 7 -43.86 -7.42 17.18
CA PHE A 7 -42.46 -7.69 16.93
C PHE A 7 -42.26 -9.18 16.69
N ARG A 8 -41.76 -9.55 15.50
CA ARG A 8 -41.37 -10.91 15.15
C ARG A 8 -39.94 -11.16 15.62
N THR A 9 -39.80 -12.06 16.58
CA THR A 9 -38.53 -12.58 17.11
C THR A 9 -37.91 -13.55 16.09
N LEU A 10 -36.70 -13.26 15.63
CA LEU A 10 -35.89 -14.15 14.77
C LEU A 10 -34.77 -14.75 15.61
N SER A 11 -34.88 -16.05 15.91
CA SER A 11 -33.83 -16.84 16.56
C SER A 11 -32.75 -17.20 15.54
N ILE A 12 -31.50 -16.83 15.80
CA ILE A 12 -30.34 -17.25 15.01
C ILE A 12 -29.57 -18.30 15.83
N ALA A 13 -29.55 -19.53 15.32
CA ALA A 13 -28.79 -20.64 15.87
C ALA A 13 -27.29 -20.44 15.59
N ALA A 14 -26.48 -20.48 16.65
CA ALA A 14 -25.02 -20.42 16.58
C ALA A 14 -24.45 -21.83 16.31
N GLY A 15 -23.98 -22.06 15.08
CA GLY A 15 -23.18 -23.25 14.73
C GLY A 15 -21.69 -22.97 14.97
N ALA A 16 -21.11 -23.58 16.00
CA ALA A 16 -19.67 -23.53 16.27
C ALA A 16 -18.95 -24.58 15.41
N THR A 17 -18.14 -24.14 14.45
CA THR A 17 -17.25 -25.03 13.68
C THR A 17 -15.82 -24.80 14.15
N ALA A 18 -15.24 -25.80 14.80
CA ALA A 18 -13.84 -25.78 15.24
C ALA A 18 -12.92 -26.30 14.13
N LEU A 19 -11.94 -25.49 13.72
CA LEU A 19 -10.86 -25.88 12.82
C LEU A 19 -9.57 -26.04 13.64
N VAL A 20 -9.04 -27.27 13.67
CA VAL A 20 -7.73 -27.60 14.25
C VAL A 20 -6.69 -27.52 13.13
N PHE A 21 -5.70 -26.64 13.28
CA PHE A 21 -4.53 -26.57 12.41
C PHE A 21 -3.30 -27.08 13.14
N THR A 22 -2.71 -28.16 12.64
CA THR A 22 -1.44 -28.73 13.11
C THR A 22 -0.29 -28.12 12.32
N ALA A 23 0.62 -27.40 12.99
CA ALA A 23 1.82 -26.85 12.37
C ALA A 23 3.03 -27.74 12.66
N ALA A 24 3.56 -28.38 11.61
CA ALA A 24 4.86 -29.03 11.65
C ALA A 24 5.98 -27.97 11.50
N ALA A 25 6.90 -27.93 12.45
CA ALA A 25 8.10 -27.10 12.41
C ALA A 25 9.33 -27.97 12.11
N SER A 26 10.09 -27.61 11.08
CA SER A 26 11.44 -28.12 10.82
C SER A 26 12.19 -27.10 9.96
N GLY A 27 13.42 -26.77 10.35
CA GLY A 27 14.40 -26.19 9.41
C GLY A 27 15.30 -25.06 9.93
N LEU A 28 16.35 -25.47 10.65
CA LEU A 28 17.72 -24.93 10.79
C LEU A 28 18.15 -23.71 9.93
N ALA A 29 18.80 -22.71 10.56
CA ALA A 29 19.91 -21.91 10.00
C ALA A 29 20.66 -21.19 11.15
N GLN A 30 21.90 -21.58 11.47
CA GLN A 30 23.21 -21.18 10.92
C GLN A 30 23.81 -19.94 11.63
N PRO A 31 24.90 -20.08 12.43
CA PRO A 31 25.56 -18.98 13.12
C PRO A 31 26.63 -18.32 12.24
N GLY A 32 26.58 -17.00 12.11
CA GLY A 32 27.58 -16.20 11.40
C GLY A 32 27.72 -14.82 12.03
N ALA A 33 28.54 -14.72 13.08
CA ALA A 33 28.84 -13.49 13.79
C ALA A 33 29.90 -12.65 13.05
N GLY A 34 29.47 -11.60 12.37
CA GLY A 34 30.34 -10.52 11.89
C GLY A 34 30.27 -9.32 12.84
N ARG A 35 31.33 -9.09 13.62
CA ARG A 35 31.46 -7.99 14.57
C ARG A 35 31.80 -6.70 13.83
N ALA A 36 30.85 -5.77 13.73
CA ALA A 36 31.07 -4.43 13.20
C ALA A 36 31.62 -3.47 14.29
N PRO A 37 32.49 -2.50 13.94
CA PRO A 37 33.14 -1.61 14.88
C PRO A 37 32.18 -0.59 15.51
N ALA A 38 32.31 -0.44 16.83
CA ALA A 38 31.64 0.57 17.64
C ALA A 38 32.26 1.95 17.37
N GLY A 39 31.46 2.93 16.90
CA GLY A 39 31.98 4.30 16.76
C GLY A 39 31.13 5.35 16.04
N GLN A 40 29.94 5.05 15.50
CA GLN A 40 29.13 6.06 14.77
C GLN A 40 27.63 6.08 15.13
N LEU A 41 27.26 5.70 16.37
CA LEU A 41 25.85 5.56 16.76
C LEU A 41 25.19 6.84 17.35
N ALA A 42 25.88 7.97 17.44
CA ALA A 42 25.32 9.15 18.13
C ALA A 42 24.50 10.11 17.26
N GLN A 43 24.40 9.92 15.93
CA GLN A 43 23.72 10.90 15.05
C GLN A 43 22.77 10.31 13.98
N ALA A 44 22.48 9.01 14.02
CA ALA A 44 21.60 8.36 13.03
C ALA A 44 20.17 8.05 13.53
N ALA A 45 19.81 8.41 14.76
CA ALA A 45 18.52 8.03 15.36
C ALA A 45 17.40 9.08 15.19
N ARG A 46 17.50 10.02 14.26
CA ARG A 46 16.29 10.71 13.77
C ARG A 46 15.66 9.80 12.72
N VAL A 47 14.89 8.81 13.19
CA VAL A 47 13.96 8.07 12.35
C VAL A 47 13.15 9.12 11.59
N PRO A 48 13.24 9.19 10.25
CA PRO A 48 12.38 10.07 9.48
C PRO A 48 10.95 9.71 9.86
N GLY A 49 10.26 10.61 10.56
CA GLY A 49 8.86 10.41 10.86
C GLY A 49 8.15 10.06 9.56
N PRO A 50 7.21 9.11 9.55
CA PRO A 50 6.48 8.79 8.34
C PRO A 50 5.92 10.10 7.79
N PRO A 51 6.19 10.44 6.50
CA PRO A 51 5.68 11.67 5.92
C PRO A 51 4.18 11.74 6.21
N PRO A 52 3.60 12.93 6.49
CA PRO A 52 2.17 13.08 6.67
C PRO A 52 1.48 12.49 5.43
N GLY A 53 1.07 11.22 5.53
CA GLY A 53 0.44 10.53 4.42
C GLY A 53 -0.81 11.31 4.03
N PRO A 54 -1.12 11.45 2.74
CA PRO A 54 -2.20 12.29 2.25
C PRO A 54 -3.50 11.91 2.96
N THR A 55 -3.85 12.69 3.97
CA THR A 55 -5.11 12.64 4.69
C THR A 55 -6.15 13.19 3.73
N GLY A 56 -6.87 12.31 3.03
CA GLY A 56 -8.02 12.77 2.25
C GLY A 56 -8.37 11.99 1.00
N ASN A 57 -7.52 11.06 0.53
CA ASN A 57 -7.81 10.41 -0.75
C ASN A 57 -8.73 9.18 -0.60
N THR A 58 -9.97 9.42 -0.17
CA THR A 58 -11.03 8.39 -0.23
C THR A 58 -11.56 8.26 -1.66
N PRO A 59 -12.16 7.12 -2.04
CA PRO A 59 -12.76 6.98 -3.36
C PRO A 59 -13.80 8.06 -3.69
N ALA A 60 -14.61 8.48 -2.70
CA ALA A 60 -15.57 9.57 -2.87
C ALA A 60 -14.88 10.93 -3.08
N ALA A 61 -13.82 11.24 -2.30
CA ALA A 61 -13.04 12.45 -2.50
C ALA A 61 -12.46 12.52 -3.91
N HIS A 62 -11.92 11.41 -4.42
CA HIS A 62 -11.37 11.36 -5.77
C HIS A 62 -12.40 11.70 -6.85
N LEU A 63 -13.64 11.23 -6.71
CA LEU A 63 -14.72 11.58 -7.64
C LEU A 63 -15.12 13.07 -7.54
N LEU A 64 -15.12 13.63 -6.33
CA LEU A 64 -15.39 15.07 -6.12
C LEU A 64 -14.34 15.96 -6.80
N HIS A 65 -13.07 15.55 -6.82
CA HIS A 65 -12.02 16.28 -7.56
C HIS A 65 -12.24 16.26 -9.08
N MET A 66 -13.06 15.34 -9.59
CA MET A 66 -13.41 15.24 -11.01
C MET A 66 -14.83 15.75 -11.30
N ARG A 67 -15.43 16.52 -10.39
CA ARG A 67 -16.82 17.01 -10.50
C ARG A 67 -17.12 17.61 -11.87
N GLU A 68 -16.26 18.52 -12.33
CA GLU A 68 -16.43 19.24 -13.59
C GLU A 68 -16.29 18.31 -14.80
N HIS A 69 -15.28 17.44 -14.79
CA HIS A 69 -15.03 16.47 -15.87
C HIS A 69 -16.16 15.45 -16.03
N LEU A 70 -16.70 14.95 -14.91
CA LEU A 70 -17.80 13.98 -14.90
C LEU A 70 -19.19 14.64 -15.00
N LYS A 71 -19.24 15.98 -15.00
CA LYS A 71 -20.48 16.77 -14.97
C LYS A 71 -21.44 16.25 -13.87
N LEU A 72 -20.92 16.08 -12.65
CA LEU A 72 -21.72 15.57 -11.55
C LEU A 72 -22.84 16.54 -11.21
N THR A 73 -24.05 16.02 -10.95
CA THR A 73 -25.17 16.82 -10.48
C THR A 73 -24.98 17.22 -9.02
N ASP A 74 -25.65 18.28 -8.57
CA ASP A 74 -25.52 18.74 -7.17
C ASP A 74 -25.98 17.67 -6.17
N ASP A 75 -27.00 16.87 -6.52
CA ASP A 75 -27.44 15.73 -5.72
C ASP A 75 -26.36 14.65 -5.61
N GLN A 76 -25.64 14.36 -6.70
CA GLN A 76 -24.52 13.41 -6.68
C GLN A 76 -23.38 13.93 -5.83
N VAL A 77 -23.05 15.23 -5.94
CA VAL A 77 -22.01 15.90 -5.13
C VAL A 77 -22.34 15.78 -3.64
N LYS A 78 -23.56 16.14 -3.24
CA LYS A 78 -24.00 16.05 -1.84
C LYS A 78 -23.92 14.62 -1.27
N ARG A 79 -24.29 13.61 -2.08
CA ARG A 79 -24.15 12.19 -1.70
C ARG A 79 -22.69 11.79 -1.55
N LEU A 80 -21.81 12.22 -2.47
CA LEU A 80 -20.38 11.93 -2.41
C LEU A 80 -19.69 12.62 -1.23
N GLU A 81 -20.09 13.83 -0.84
CA GLU A 81 -19.58 14.51 0.36
C GLU A 81 -19.94 13.77 1.65
N SER A 82 -21.19 13.32 1.75
CA SER A 82 -21.66 12.47 2.86
C SER A 82 -20.87 11.16 2.93
N LEU A 83 -20.70 10.50 1.77
CA LEU A 83 -19.86 9.29 1.67
C LEU A 83 -18.40 9.57 2.02
N HIS A 84 -17.83 10.70 1.62
CA HIS A 84 -16.46 11.05 1.96
C HIS A 84 -16.26 11.17 3.47
N THR A 85 -17.19 11.83 4.15
CA THR A 85 -17.18 11.96 5.61
C THR A 85 -17.25 10.59 6.29
N SER A 86 -18.20 9.75 5.87
CA SER A 86 -18.36 8.39 6.39
C SER A 86 -17.12 7.51 6.14
N GLN A 87 -16.58 7.53 4.92
CA GLN A 87 -15.38 6.78 4.55
C GLN A 87 -14.15 7.24 5.36
N THR A 88 -14.00 8.55 5.56
CA THR A 88 -12.90 9.10 6.36
C THR A 88 -12.99 8.61 7.80
N ALA A 89 -14.18 8.64 8.40
CA ALA A 89 -14.41 8.13 9.74
C ALA A 89 -14.16 6.61 9.83
N ALA A 90 -14.59 5.83 8.84
CA ALA A 90 -14.41 4.38 8.82
C ALA A 90 -12.94 3.95 8.63
N LEU A 91 -12.17 4.71 7.85
CA LEU A 91 -10.77 4.40 7.57
C LEU A 91 -9.79 4.97 8.62
N ALA A 92 -10.20 5.96 9.42
CA ALA A 92 -9.34 6.57 10.44
C ALA A 92 -8.84 5.60 11.53
N PRO A 93 -9.67 4.73 12.16
CA PRO A 93 -9.24 3.79 13.19
C PRO A 93 -8.13 2.82 12.72
N GLN A 94 -8.10 2.52 11.42
CA GLN A 94 -7.14 1.59 10.84
C GLN A 94 -5.69 2.11 10.92
N ARG A 95 -5.50 3.45 10.98
CA ARG A 95 -4.16 4.05 11.17
C ARG A 95 -3.62 3.79 12.57
N GLY A 96 -4.47 3.92 13.60
CA GLY A 96 -4.09 3.60 14.98
C GLY A 96 -3.74 2.12 15.15
N ALA A 97 -4.52 1.23 14.53
CA ALA A 97 -4.23 -0.21 14.53
C ALA A 97 -2.90 -0.53 13.84
N ALA A 98 -2.57 0.15 12.72
CA ALA A 98 -1.30 -0.05 12.03
C ALA A 98 -0.10 0.38 12.88
N LEU A 99 -0.22 1.51 13.60
CA LEU A 99 0.82 1.96 14.54
C LEU A 99 1.02 0.97 15.68
N ARG A 100 -0.07 0.38 16.21
CA ARG A 100 0.04 -0.68 17.24
C ARG A 100 0.73 -1.93 16.71
N VAL A 101 0.40 -2.38 15.50
CA VAL A 101 1.10 -3.51 14.87
C VAL A 101 2.60 -3.20 14.70
N ALA A 102 2.94 -1.97 14.34
CA ALA A 102 4.34 -1.55 14.23
C ALA A 102 5.05 -1.52 15.59
N ALA A 103 4.35 -1.07 16.65
CA ALA A 103 4.86 -1.13 18.02
C ALA A 103 5.05 -2.57 18.51
N ASP A 104 4.05 -3.43 18.35
CA ASP A 104 4.13 -4.87 18.69
C ASP A 104 5.34 -5.54 17.99
N MET A 105 5.63 -5.16 16.74
CA MET A 105 6.79 -5.65 15.99
C MET A 105 8.11 -5.10 16.55
N ALA A 106 8.17 -3.81 16.86
CA ALA A 106 9.36 -3.20 17.45
C ALA A 106 9.70 -3.82 18.80
N ASP A 107 8.68 -4.01 19.65
CA ASP A 107 8.81 -4.64 20.97
C ASP A 107 9.29 -6.09 20.84
N ALA A 108 8.78 -6.85 19.86
CA ALA A 108 9.20 -8.23 19.62
C ALA A 108 10.68 -8.36 19.17
N MET A 109 11.24 -7.29 18.61
CA MET A 109 12.62 -7.24 18.13
C MET A 109 13.57 -6.56 19.12
N GLN A 110 13.07 -6.04 20.25
CA GLN A 110 13.86 -5.35 21.25
C GLN A 110 14.56 -6.34 22.17
N GLY A 111 15.90 -6.28 22.23
CA GLY A 111 16.70 -7.19 23.05
C GLY A 111 16.87 -8.55 22.38
N GLU A 112 16.56 -9.63 23.10
CA GLU A 112 16.56 -10.99 22.51
C GLU A 112 15.29 -11.17 21.66
N PRO A 113 15.41 -11.49 20.34
CA PRO A 113 14.26 -11.58 19.46
C PRO A 113 13.21 -12.59 19.91
N ASN A 114 11.99 -12.11 20.16
CA ASN A 114 10.85 -12.97 20.48
C ASN A 114 10.11 -13.36 19.19
N ILE A 115 10.51 -14.48 18.59
CA ILE A 115 9.98 -14.98 17.31
C ILE A 115 8.46 -15.21 17.37
N ALA A 116 7.93 -15.68 18.49
CA ALA A 116 6.50 -15.92 18.65
C ALA A 116 5.71 -14.60 18.63
N ALA A 117 6.20 -13.57 19.33
CA ALA A 117 5.60 -12.24 19.33
C ALA A 117 5.69 -11.57 17.94
N ALA A 118 6.84 -11.69 17.27
CA ALA A 118 7.03 -11.16 15.91
C ALA A 118 6.04 -11.81 14.93
N ARG A 119 5.86 -13.14 15.00
CA ARG A 119 4.87 -13.87 14.20
C ARG A 119 3.45 -13.35 14.46
N ALA A 120 3.05 -13.21 15.72
CA ALA A 120 1.73 -12.69 16.07
C ALA A 120 1.52 -11.26 15.54
N ALA A 121 2.53 -10.38 15.63
CA ALA A 121 2.48 -9.04 15.07
C ALA A 121 2.33 -9.07 13.54
N MET A 122 3.06 -9.94 12.84
CA MET A 122 2.94 -10.12 11.39
C MET A 122 1.53 -10.59 10.99
N GLU A 123 0.97 -11.56 11.70
CA GLU A 123 -0.38 -12.10 11.45
C GLU A 123 -1.45 -11.02 11.68
N LYS A 124 -1.37 -10.26 12.78
CA LYS A 124 -2.23 -9.09 13.03
C LYS A 124 -2.10 -8.06 11.90
N GLY A 125 -0.88 -7.78 11.46
CA GLY A 125 -0.61 -6.84 10.36
C GLY A 125 -1.12 -7.32 9.01
N ALA A 126 -1.08 -8.62 8.73
CA ALA A 126 -1.65 -9.20 7.52
C ALA A 126 -3.18 -9.08 7.52
N ARG A 127 -3.83 -9.45 8.63
CA ARG A 127 -5.28 -9.30 8.79
C ARG A 127 -5.74 -7.86 8.62
N LEU A 128 -5.05 -6.92 9.29
CA LEU A 128 -5.35 -5.49 9.17
C LEU A 128 -5.25 -5.00 7.71
N ARG A 129 -4.24 -5.45 6.95
CA ARG A 129 -4.09 -5.10 5.52
C ARG A 129 -5.24 -5.64 4.66
N ILE A 130 -5.71 -6.86 4.94
CA ILE A 130 -6.85 -7.46 4.25
C ILE A 130 -8.13 -6.67 4.57
N ASP A 131 -8.39 -6.38 5.84
CA ASP A 131 -9.55 -5.61 6.27
C ASP A 131 -9.56 -4.19 5.66
N GLN A 132 -8.38 -3.54 5.60
CA GLN A 132 -8.19 -2.27 4.90
C GLN A 132 -8.50 -2.38 3.41
N ALA A 133 -8.05 -3.44 2.73
CA ALA A 133 -8.31 -3.65 1.32
C ALA A 133 -9.81 -3.84 1.05
N ILE A 134 -10.49 -4.66 1.86
CA ILE A 134 -11.94 -4.89 1.76
C ILE A 134 -12.70 -3.59 1.99
N ALA A 135 -12.37 -2.83 3.04
CA ALA A 135 -13.01 -1.54 3.34
C ALA A 135 -12.85 -0.55 2.18
N ARG A 136 -11.67 -0.50 1.54
CA ARG A 136 -11.44 0.35 0.36
C ARG A 136 -12.21 -0.11 -0.87
N LEU A 137 -12.30 -1.41 -1.11
CA LEU A 137 -13.11 -1.96 -2.21
C LEU A 137 -14.59 -1.62 -2.04
N GLN A 138 -15.11 -1.76 -0.82
CA GLN A 138 -16.48 -1.41 -0.48
C GLN A 138 -16.72 0.10 -0.65
N ALA A 139 -15.83 0.94 -0.12
CA ALA A 139 -15.89 2.39 -0.31
C ALA A 139 -15.87 2.80 -1.80
N ALA A 140 -15.07 2.13 -2.62
CA ALA A 140 -15.02 2.38 -4.06
C ALA A 140 -16.32 1.95 -4.76
N LYS A 141 -16.90 0.80 -4.37
CA LYS A 141 -18.20 0.34 -4.86
C LYS A 141 -19.30 1.35 -4.53
N ASP A 142 -19.37 1.82 -3.29
CA ASP A 142 -20.41 2.75 -2.83
C ASP A 142 -20.28 4.12 -3.50
N ALA A 143 -19.06 4.63 -3.68
CA ALA A 143 -18.81 5.86 -4.42
C ALA A 143 -19.23 5.73 -5.90
N ARG A 144 -18.89 4.61 -6.56
CA ARG A 144 -19.30 4.35 -7.95
C ARG A 144 -20.81 4.19 -8.08
N ALA A 145 -21.53 3.73 -7.07
CA ALA A 145 -22.97 3.54 -7.12
C ALA A 145 -23.75 4.87 -7.29
N VAL A 146 -23.15 6.00 -6.92
CA VAL A 146 -23.73 7.34 -7.11
C VAL A 146 -23.69 7.80 -8.58
N LEU A 147 -22.80 7.23 -9.39
CA LEU A 147 -22.58 7.63 -10.78
C LEU A 147 -23.56 6.95 -11.75
N THR A 148 -23.84 7.63 -12.86
CA THR A 148 -24.54 7.04 -14.01
C THR A 148 -23.68 6.02 -14.74
N ALA A 149 -24.26 5.26 -15.67
CA ALA A 149 -23.52 4.31 -16.51
C ALA A 149 -22.43 5.00 -17.34
N ASP A 150 -22.75 6.13 -17.98
CA ASP A 150 -21.80 6.87 -18.82
C ASP A 150 -20.65 7.46 -18.00
N GLN A 151 -20.94 8.02 -16.83
CA GLN A 151 -19.92 8.53 -15.91
C GLN A 151 -18.99 7.40 -15.43
N LYS A 152 -19.52 6.20 -15.15
CA LYS A 152 -18.69 5.02 -14.81
C LYS A 152 -17.74 4.65 -15.95
N ALA A 153 -18.22 4.65 -17.19
CA ALA A 153 -17.39 4.38 -18.36
C ALA A 153 -16.27 5.42 -18.53
N GLN A 154 -16.56 6.71 -18.31
CA GLN A 154 -15.55 7.77 -18.31
C GLN A 154 -14.48 7.55 -17.24
N VAL A 155 -14.88 7.22 -16.01
CA VAL A 155 -13.94 6.90 -14.92
C VAL A 155 -13.04 5.72 -15.27
N ASP A 156 -13.60 4.67 -15.86
CA ASP A 156 -12.82 3.49 -16.26
C ASP A 156 -11.84 3.82 -17.41
N ALA A 157 -12.23 4.68 -18.36
CA ALA A 157 -11.37 5.14 -19.44
C ALA A 157 -10.19 6.00 -18.94
N MET A 158 -10.36 6.76 -17.86
CA MET A 158 -9.28 7.57 -17.27
C MET A 158 -8.29 6.73 -16.44
N ARG A 159 -8.68 5.53 -15.99
CA ARG A 159 -7.89 4.71 -15.05
C ARG A 159 -6.49 4.32 -15.57
N PRO A 160 -6.29 3.92 -16.85
CA PRO A 160 -4.96 3.64 -17.38
C PRO A 160 -4.06 4.87 -17.36
N MET A 161 -4.59 6.05 -17.69
CA MET A 161 -3.85 7.31 -17.71
C MET A 161 -3.34 7.65 -16.30
N MET A 162 -4.19 7.52 -15.28
CA MET A 162 -3.80 7.74 -13.89
C MET A 162 -2.76 6.73 -13.40
N ARG A 163 -2.91 5.45 -13.77
CA ARG A 163 -1.93 4.41 -13.44
C ARG A 163 -0.57 4.71 -14.09
N ASN A 164 -0.57 5.14 -15.34
CA ASN A 164 0.65 5.47 -16.08
C ASN A 164 1.30 6.74 -15.54
N ALA A 165 0.53 7.77 -15.18
CA ALA A 165 1.05 8.98 -14.55
C ALA A 165 1.75 8.68 -13.22
N ARG A 166 1.18 7.78 -12.41
CA ARG A 166 1.76 7.38 -11.13
C ARG A 166 3.05 6.57 -11.28
N MET A 167 3.16 5.74 -12.32
CA MET A 167 4.37 4.96 -12.61
C MET A 167 5.43 5.78 -13.36
N GLY A 168 5.02 6.72 -14.22
CA GLY A 168 5.90 7.58 -15.01
C GLY A 168 6.64 8.63 -14.17
N GLY A 169 6.01 9.14 -13.11
CA GLY A 169 6.64 10.11 -12.20
C GLY A 169 7.84 9.57 -11.42
N MET A 170 7.95 8.25 -11.22
CA MET A 170 9.11 7.62 -10.59
C MET A 170 10.27 7.34 -11.55
N ARG A 171 10.01 7.22 -12.86
CA ARG A 171 11.04 6.91 -13.86
C ARG A 171 11.85 8.14 -14.31
N GLY A 172 11.33 9.36 -14.11
CA GLY A 172 12.00 10.61 -14.47
C GLY A 172 12.76 11.32 -13.34
N GLY A 173 12.59 10.90 -12.08
CA GLY A 173 13.13 11.60 -10.91
C GLY A 173 14.56 11.24 -10.51
N MET A 174 15.11 10.11 -10.98
CA MET A 174 16.43 9.64 -10.57
C MET A 174 17.60 10.14 -11.45
N MET A 175 17.35 10.91 -12.50
CA MET A 175 18.41 11.53 -13.32
C MET A 175 18.69 13.01 -13.00
N ARG A 176 18.05 13.58 -11.96
CA ARG A 176 18.20 15.01 -11.60
C ARG A 176 18.79 15.24 -10.20
N GLY A 177 19.71 14.38 -9.77
CA GLY A 177 20.44 14.54 -8.50
C GLY A 177 21.83 13.91 -8.43
N GLY A 178 22.35 13.37 -9.55
CA GLY A 178 23.57 12.56 -9.58
C GLY A 178 24.80 13.22 -10.23
N MET A 179 24.73 14.48 -10.66
CA MET A 179 25.88 15.18 -11.23
C MET A 179 25.89 16.59 -10.66
N MET A 180 27.03 17.02 -10.10
CA MET A 180 27.27 18.31 -9.42
C MET A 180 27.26 18.27 -7.88
N ARG A 181 28.09 17.41 -7.28
CA ARG A 181 28.91 17.88 -6.15
C ARG A 181 30.35 17.53 -6.43
N GLY A 182 30.97 18.42 -7.21
CA GLY A 182 32.40 18.41 -7.49
C GLY A 182 33.18 18.35 -6.18
N GLY A 183 34.05 17.36 -6.11
CA GLY A 183 34.93 17.11 -5.00
C GLY A 183 35.87 15.98 -5.38
N MET A 184 37.01 16.36 -5.97
CA MET A 184 38.27 15.61 -5.89
C MET A 184 38.23 14.17 -6.42
N MET A 185 38.43 14.00 -7.73
CA MET A 185 39.27 12.89 -8.23
C MET A 185 40.34 13.49 -9.13
N GLU A 186 41.16 14.32 -8.50
CA GLU A 186 42.53 14.54 -8.91
C GLU A 186 43.32 13.29 -8.50
N GLY A 187 43.94 12.63 -9.47
CA GLY A 187 44.89 11.56 -9.20
C GLY A 187 44.41 10.16 -9.56
N GLY A 188 44.74 9.76 -10.79
CA GLY A 188 45.32 8.43 -10.98
C GLY A 188 44.45 7.40 -11.67
N MET A 189 44.98 6.95 -12.81
CA MET A 189 45.02 5.54 -13.19
C MET A 189 43.69 4.90 -13.60
N MET A 190 43.46 4.81 -14.91
CA MET A 190 43.15 3.58 -15.64
C MET A 190 43.04 4.01 -17.12
N GLY A 191 44.11 3.89 -17.92
CA GLY A 191 44.71 2.61 -18.24
C GLY A 191 43.82 1.94 -19.29
N GLY A 192 44.15 2.18 -20.56
CA GLY A 192 43.31 1.89 -21.71
C GLY A 192 42.72 0.49 -21.71
N ARG A 193 41.39 0.41 -21.77
CA ARG A 193 40.68 -0.79 -22.20
C ARG A 193 40.06 -0.47 -23.55
N GLN A 194 40.76 -0.88 -24.60
CA GLN A 194 40.23 -0.97 -25.95
C GLN A 194 38.91 -1.76 -25.88
N MET A 195 37.79 -1.06 -26.10
CA MET A 195 36.53 -1.74 -26.35
C MET A 195 36.55 -2.21 -27.80
N ALA A 196 36.52 -3.53 -27.97
CA ALA A 196 36.32 -4.17 -29.26
C ALA A 196 34.97 -3.73 -29.87
N PRO A 197 34.88 -3.60 -31.21
CA PRO A 197 33.63 -3.28 -31.88
C PRO A 197 32.61 -4.40 -31.67
N MET A 198 31.45 -4.01 -31.15
CA MET A 198 30.25 -4.86 -31.04
C MET A 198 29.83 -5.29 -32.46
N GLY A 199 29.94 -6.58 -32.75
CA GLY A 199 29.43 -7.16 -34.00
C GLY A 199 27.89 -7.11 -34.07
N PRO A 200 27.31 -7.07 -35.28
CA PRO A 200 25.87 -7.00 -35.45
C PRO A 200 25.18 -8.30 -34.99
N PRO A 201 23.93 -8.22 -34.47
CA PRO A 201 23.15 -9.40 -34.13
C PRO A 201 22.80 -10.16 -35.41
N GLN A 202 23.31 -11.38 -35.52
CA GLN A 202 22.94 -12.34 -36.55
C GLN A 202 21.63 -13.04 -36.19
N GLY A 203 20.78 -13.26 -37.20
CA GLY A 203 19.83 -14.39 -37.29
C GLY A 203 18.59 -14.24 -36.41
N GLU A 204 17.43 -13.84 -36.90
CA GLU A 204 16.66 -14.58 -37.92
C GLU A 204 16.46 -16.05 -37.50
N PHE A 205 15.38 -16.31 -36.76
CA PHE A 205 14.77 -17.63 -36.69
C PHE A 205 13.27 -17.50 -36.90
N GLU A 206 12.90 -17.68 -38.16
CA GLU A 206 11.64 -18.25 -38.62
C GLU A 206 11.12 -19.32 -37.64
N ARG A 207 9.89 -19.13 -37.14
CA ARG A 207 8.94 -20.22 -36.92
C ARG A 207 7.60 -19.70 -37.47
N ARG A 208 7.26 -20.02 -38.72
CA ARG A 208 6.46 -21.21 -39.13
C ARG A 208 5.31 -21.42 -38.15
N ARG A 209 4.11 -20.93 -38.52
CA ARG A 209 3.03 -21.62 -39.25
C ARG A 209 1.96 -22.05 -38.26
#